data_AF-L8LQT1-F1
#
_entry.id   AF-L8LQT1-F1
#
_cell.length_a   1.000
_cell.length_b   1.000
_cell.length_c   1.000
_cell.angle_alpha   90.00
_cell.angle_beta   90.00
_cell.angle_gamma   90.00
#
_symmetry.space_group_name_H-M   'P 1'
#
loop_
_entity.id
_entity.type
_entity.pdbx_description
1 polymer ?
#
loop_
_entity_poly.entity_id
_entity_poly.type
_entity_poly.pdbx_seq_one_letter_code
_entity_poly.pdbx_strand_id
1 'polypeptide(L)' 'MEIAASIAPEICVEIISEGNTKKEMEIKKLLYLEAKAIEVWFCEESGTMRFFNQQGELKQSLLVPDFPKQVKR' A
#
# COMPACT_ATOMS: atom_id res chain seq x y z
N MET A 1 -22.62 -10.58 11.45
CA MET A 1 -21.40 -11.39 11.30
C MET A 1 -20.31 -10.41 10.93
N GLU A 2 -19.43 -10.11 11.88
CA GLU A 2 -18.30 -9.19 11.70
C GLU A 2 -17.46 -9.69 10.51
N ILE A 3 -17.31 -8.90 9.44
CA ILE A 3 -16.29 -9.14 8.41
C ILE A 3 -14.97 -8.64 9.00
N ALA A 4 -14.53 -9.23 10.10
CA ALA A 4 -13.21 -9.00 10.64
C ALA A 4 -12.25 -9.79 9.74
N ALA A 5 -11.73 -9.09 8.73
CA ALA A 5 -10.93 -9.60 7.63
C ALA A 5 -9.81 -10.54 8.10
N SER A 6 -10.02 -11.85 7.96
CA SER A 6 -8.97 -12.85 8.13
C SER A 6 -7.97 -12.84 6.97
N ILE A 7 -8.35 -12.20 5.85
CA ILE A 7 -7.61 -12.08 4.61
C ILE A 7 -7.66 -10.60 4.20
N ALA A 8 -6.51 -9.99 3.95
CA ALA A 8 -6.44 -8.63 3.44
C ALA A 8 -7.02 -8.55 2.01
N PRO A 9 -7.54 -7.39 1.59
CA PRO A 9 -7.85 -7.14 0.19
C PRO A 9 -6.63 -7.34 -0.72
N GLU A 10 -6.87 -7.50 -2.03
CA GLU A 10 -5.79 -7.64 -3.02
C GLU A 10 -4.84 -6.43 -3.04
N ILE A 11 -5.40 -5.23 -2.83
CA ILE A 11 -4.67 -3.96 -2.75
C ILE A 11 -5.00 -3.27 -1.42
N CYS A 12 -3.97 -2.99 -0.62
CA CYS A 12 -4.09 -2.14 0.57
C CYS A 12 -3.43 -0.78 0.29
N VAL A 13 -4.16 0.32 0.49
CA VAL A 13 -3.63 1.68 0.31
C VAL A 13 -3.54 2.38 1.65
N GLU A 14 -2.34 2.82 2.02
CA GLU A 14 -2.09 3.61 3.23
C GLU A 14 -1.68 5.04 2.88
N ILE A 15 -2.28 6.02 3.56
CA ILE A 15 -1.94 7.43 3.44
C ILE A 15 -0.90 7.77 4.50
N ILE A 16 0.26 8.25 4.06
CA ILE A 16 1.35 8.67 4.95
C ILE A 16 1.04 10.09 5.43
N SER A 17 1.04 10.28 6.75
CA SER A 17 1.04 11.59 7.39
C SER A 17 2.41 11.90 8.01
N GLU A 18 2.69 13.16 8.31
CA GLU A 18 3.93 13.63 8.97
C GLU A 18 4.32 12.84 10.24
N GLY A 19 3.34 12.25 10.94
CA GLY A 19 3.57 11.45 12.15
C GLY A 19 4.01 10.00 11.92
N ASN A 20 3.91 9.49 10.68
CA ASN A 20 4.25 8.10 10.38
C ASN A 20 5.77 7.95 10.17
N THR A 21 6.41 7.18 11.03
CA THR A 21 7.82 6.82 10.88
C THR A 21 8.01 5.83 9.75
N LYS A 22 9.17 5.85 9.08
CA LYS A 22 9.55 4.85 8.07
C LYS A 22 9.40 3.41 8.60
N LYS A 23 9.67 3.21 9.89
CA LYS A 23 9.54 1.91 10.56
C LYS A 23 8.10 1.42 10.62
N GLU A 24 7.15 2.29 10.97
CA GLU A 24 5.73 1.93 11.01
C GLU A 24 5.20 1.58 9.61
N MET A 25 5.62 2.31 8.59
CA MET A 25 5.26 2.01 7.21
C MET A 25 5.76 0.64 6.76
N GLU A 26 7.01 0.30 7.09
CA GLU A 26 7.57 -1.02 6.80
C GLU A 26 6.84 -2.15 7.53
N ILE A 27 6.49 -1.95 8.80
CA ILE A 27 5.69 -2.91 9.57
C ILE A 27 4.33 -3.14 8.91
N LYS A 28 3.60 -2.05 8.58
CA LYS A 28 2.29 -2.14 7.92
C LYS A 28 2.37 -2.88 6.59
N LYS A 29 3.36 -2.57 5.76
CA LYS A 29 3.61 -3.26 4.48
C LYS A 29 3.72 -4.77 4.69
N LEU A 30 4.57 -5.19 5.62
CA LEU A 30 4.79 -6.60 5.90
C LEU A 30 3.51 -7.27 6.40
N LEU A 31 2.79 -6.64 7.34
CA LEU A 31 1.53 -7.17 7.86
C LEU A 31 0.48 -7.41 6.75
N TYR A 32 0.32 -6.47 5.81
CA TYR A 32 -0.63 -6.64 4.72
C TYR A 32 -0.21 -7.73 3.74
N LEU A 33 1.07 -7.80 3.38
CA LEU A 33 1.59 -8.84 2.48
C LEU A 33 1.52 -10.24 3.11
N GLU A 34 1.77 -10.35 4.42
CA GLU A 34 1.58 -11.58 5.19
C GLU A 34 0.10 -11.99 5.24
N ALA A 35 -0.80 -11.00 5.37
CA ALA A 35 -2.25 -11.18 5.31
C ALA A 35 -2.80 -11.42 3.89
N LYS A 36 -1.94 -11.74 2.91
CA LYS A 36 -2.26 -12.08 1.52
C LYS A 36 -2.69 -10.92 0.61
N ALA A 37 -2.38 -9.67 0.97
CA ALA A 37 -2.41 -8.60 -0.01
C ALA A 37 -1.41 -8.89 -1.14
N ILE A 38 -1.82 -8.64 -2.38
CA ILE A 38 -0.97 -8.81 -3.57
C ILE A 38 -0.11 -7.56 -3.73
N GLU A 39 -0.70 -6.38 -3.50
CA GLU A 39 0.00 -5.11 -3.50
C GLU A 39 -0.32 -4.24 -2.28
N VAL A 40 0.67 -3.47 -1.84
CA VAL A 40 0.52 -2.43 -0.82
C VAL A 40 0.98 -1.12 -1.42
N TRP A 41 0.16 -0.09 -1.35
CA TRP A 41 0.45 1.22 -1.93
C TRP A 41 0.55 2.26 -0.83
N PHE A 42 1.52 3.15 -0.96
CA PHE A 42 1.69 4.29 -0.07
C PHE A 42 1.43 5.58 -0.83
N CYS A 43 0.48 6.36 -0.35
CA CYS A 43 0.24 7.72 -0.80
C CYS A 43 0.93 8.69 0.16
N GLU A 44 1.91 9.44 -0.32
CA GLU A 44 2.49 10.55 0.42
C GLU A 44 1.54 11.75 0.45
N GLU A 45 1.75 12.70 1.36
CA GLU A 45 0.95 13.93 1.43
C GLU A 45 1.00 14.76 0.15
N SER A 46 2.10 14.65 -0.61
CA SER A 46 2.27 15.25 -1.94
C SER A 46 1.39 14.60 -3.02
N GLY A 47 0.69 13.52 -2.69
CA GLY A 47 -0.03 12.66 -3.62
C GLY A 47 0.88 11.70 -4.40
N THR A 48 2.18 11.62 -4.06
CA THR A 48 3.10 10.67 -4.68
C THR A 48 2.76 9.25 -4.25
N MET A 49 2.62 8.35 -5.22
CA MET A 49 2.29 6.95 -5.00
C MET A 49 3.53 6.07 -5.11
N ARG A 50 3.74 5.21 -4.11
CA ARG A 50 4.71 4.11 -4.16
C ARG A 50 3.99 2.77 -4.08
N PHE A 51 4.40 1.83 -4.91
CA PHE A 51 3.75 0.54 -5.05
C PHE A 51 4.69 -0.56 -4.57
N PHE A 52 4.18 -1.54 -3.84
CA PHE A 52 4.97 -2.65 -3.30
C PHE A 52 4.24 -3.97 -3.48
N ASN A 53 4.98 -5.05 -3.69
CA ASN A 53 4.51 -6.42 -3.55
C ASN A 53 5.52 -7.24 -2.73
N GLN A 54 5.35 -8.57 -2.71
CA GLN A 54 6.27 -9.48 -2.01
C GLN A 54 7.72 -9.46 -2.53
N GLN A 55 7.97 -8.95 -3.74
CA GLN A 55 9.30 -8.83 -4.35
C GLN A 55 9.96 -7.47 -4.06
N GLY A 56 9.22 -6.51 -3.50
CA GLY A 56 9.72 -5.18 -3.13
C GLY A 56 8.95 -4.04 -3.81
N GLU A 57 9.63 -2.92 -4.01
CA GLU A 57 9.05 -1.72 -4.65
C GLU A 57 8.91 -1.92 -6.17
N LEU A 58 7.77 -1.48 -6.69
CA LEU A 58 7.40 -1.56 -8.09
C LEU A 58 7.39 -0.18 -8.72
N LYS A 59 7.75 -0.12 -10.01
CA LYS A 59 7.67 1.13 -10.77
C LYS A 59 6.24 1.61 -11.01
N GLN A 60 5.26 0.70 -10.99
CA GLN A 60 3.83 0.91 -11.17
C GLN A 60 3.07 -0.32 -10.63
N SER A 61 1.76 -0.20 -10.41
CA SER A 61 0.93 -1.37 -10.07
C SER A 61 0.91 -2.39 -11.21
N LEU A 62 0.97 -3.67 -10.88
CA LEU A 62 0.75 -4.78 -11.80
C LEU A 62 -0.74 -5.11 -11.94
N LEU A 63 -1.52 -4.91 -10.88
CA LEU A 63 -2.98 -5.11 -10.88
C LEU A 63 -3.74 -3.96 -11.56
N VAL A 64 -3.25 -2.72 -11.41
CA VAL A 64 -3.85 -1.52 -12.00
C VAL A 64 -2.79 -0.69 -12.71
N PRO A 65 -2.27 -1.13 -13.87
CA PRO A 65 -1.14 -0.47 -14.55
C PRO A 65 -1.38 0.99 -14.94
N ASP A 66 -2.63 1.37 -15.17
CA ASP A 66 -3.02 2.74 -15.54
C ASP A 66 -3.19 3.67 -14.32
N PHE A 67 -3.03 3.15 -13.09
CA PHE A 67 -3.12 3.98 -11.90
C PHE A 67 -1.95 5.00 -11.88
N PRO A 68 -2.22 6.29 -11.66
CA PRO A 68 -1.19 7.31 -11.75
C PRO A 68 -0.19 7.20 -10.59
N LYS A 69 1.07 7.55 -10.85
CA LYS A 69 2.12 7.66 -9.83
C LYS A 69 1.99 8.90 -8.96
N GLN A 70 1.10 9.82 -9.35
CA GLN A 70 0.80 11.03 -8.62
C GLN A 70 -0.69 11.31 -8.70
N VAL A 71 -1.36 11.33 -7.56
CA VAL A 71 -2.76 11.73 -7.43
C VAL A 71 -2.80 13.20 -7.02
N LYS A 72 -3.69 13.97 -7.64
CA LYS A 72 -3.93 15.36 -7.28
C LYS A 72 -5.31 15.48 -6.64
N ARG A 73 -5.42 16.34 -5.64
CA ARG A 73 -6.73 16.82 -5.16
C ARG A 73 -7.35 17.77 -6.18
#